data_AF-A0A1D9FYE1-F1
#
_entry.id   AF-A0A1D9FYE1-F1
#
_cell.length_a   1.000
_cell.length_b   1.000
_cell.length_c   1.000
_cell.angle_alpha   90.00
_cell.angle_beta   90.00
_cell.angle_gamma   90.00
#
_symmetry.space_group_name_H-M   'P 1'
#
loop_
_entity.id
_entity.type
_entity.pdbx_description
1 polymer ?
#
loop_
_entity_poly.entity_id
_entity_poly.type
_entity_poly.pdbx_seq_one_letter_code
_entity_poly.pdbx_strand_id
1 'polypeptide(L)'
;MTHVFSKCERPIVLQLSFRFEGNQKSTPEHVKKLIELLLELRAKGQLLILASNRYDQMYFEYFTGVTIPKVPLCACHIKERYHPHRDEILIGPARHYPQGHQKISQIKKFFAKSQPEIELRTIRELYPQHHEYRDLSRHRAIIVLPYTIYTGAIVEYLAMGIPMFMPTSDLLSQWHIDDYLLVERKSDLSPTRFSMITGERHDSMPDPNNDYDLEAVNYWLKFCEWYEWPIETFSSLEELEQKLRVADLESISKNMLNFERQQYDDTLLKWQHILQEIQESPYGGISS
;
A
#
# COMPACT_ATOMS: atom_id res chain seq x y z
N MET A 1 -26.54 2.12 2.85
CA MET A 1 -25.83 1.51 1.71
C MET A 1 -26.25 0.06 1.44
N THR A 2 -26.76 -0.69 2.43
CA THR A 2 -27.16 -2.10 2.33
C THR A 2 -28.32 -2.41 1.37
N HIS A 3 -29.11 -1.43 0.94
CA HIS A 3 -30.30 -1.65 0.10
C HIS A 3 -30.08 -1.56 -1.42
N VAL A 4 -28.95 -1.01 -1.89
CA VAL A 4 -28.74 -0.83 -3.34
C VAL A 4 -28.28 -2.13 -3.99
N PHE A 5 -27.37 -2.86 -3.33
CA PHE A 5 -26.76 -4.06 -3.89
C PHE A 5 -27.63 -5.31 -3.79
N SER A 6 -28.51 -5.40 -2.79
CA SER A 6 -29.41 -6.56 -2.63
C SER A 6 -30.48 -6.68 -3.71
N LYS A 7 -30.66 -5.64 -4.53
CA LYS A 7 -31.58 -5.63 -5.69
C LYS A 7 -30.85 -5.78 -7.03
N CYS A 8 -29.52 -5.92 -7.03
CA CYS A 8 -28.75 -6.08 -8.25
C CYS A 8 -28.85 -7.54 -8.74
N GLU A 9 -29.46 -7.74 -9.91
CA GLU A 9 -29.54 -9.07 -10.56
C GLU A 9 -28.31 -9.38 -11.42
N ARG A 10 -27.25 -8.58 -11.31
CA ARG A 10 -25.99 -8.79 -12.03
C ARG A 10 -24.86 -9.10 -11.03
N PRO A 11 -23.88 -9.93 -11.41
CA PRO A 11 -22.67 -10.12 -10.62
C PRO A 11 -22.00 -8.78 -10.31
N ILE A 12 -21.64 -8.58 -9.05
CA ILE A 12 -20.92 -7.41 -8.56
C ILE A 12 -19.47 -7.84 -8.31
N VAL A 13 -18.52 -7.08 -8.85
CA VAL A 13 -17.11 -7.20 -8.47
C VAL A 13 -16.78 -6.08 -7.51
N LEU A 14 -16.41 -6.43 -6.29
CA LEU A 14 -15.91 -5.52 -5.28
C LEU A 14 -14.40 -5.72 -5.13
N GLN A 15 -13.62 -4.73 -5.54
CA GLN A 15 -12.19 -4.71 -5.30
C GLN A 15 -11.90 -3.89 -4.04
N LEU A 16 -11.45 -4.56 -2.98
CA LEU A 16 -11.04 -3.94 -1.73
C LEU A 16 -9.73 -3.17 -1.95
N SER A 17 -9.77 -1.88 -1.67
CA SER A 17 -8.60 -0.99 -1.69
C SER A 17 -8.47 -0.17 -0.40
N PHE A 18 -9.29 -0.49 0.61
CA PHE A 18 -9.32 0.18 1.90
C PHE A 18 -9.91 -0.76 2.96
N ARG A 19 -9.52 -0.53 4.22
CA ARG A 19 -9.99 -1.27 5.37
C ARG A 19 -11.40 -0.79 5.74
N PHE A 20 -12.34 -1.71 5.92
CA PHE A 20 -13.75 -1.37 6.13
C PHE A 20 -14.08 -1.00 7.60
N GLU A 21 -13.17 -1.24 8.53
CA GLU A 21 -13.33 -0.91 9.94
C GLU A 21 -12.68 0.45 10.29
N GLY A 22 -13.27 1.17 11.25
CA GLY A 22 -12.70 2.40 11.82
C GLY A 22 -13.12 3.68 11.12
N ASN A 23 -14.14 3.64 10.25
CA ASN A 23 -14.73 4.90 9.76
C ASN A 23 -15.36 5.64 10.95
N GLN A 24 -15.12 6.96 11.08
CA GLN A 24 -15.51 7.78 12.23
C GLN A 24 -17.00 7.72 12.62
N LYS A 25 -17.87 7.23 11.74
CA LYS A 25 -19.32 7.10 11.96
C LYS A 25 -19.79 5.64 12.09
N SER A 26 -18.90 4.67 11.96
CA SER A 26 -19.22 3.25 12.06
C SER A 26 -19.27 2.83 13.53
N THR A 27 -20.28 2.05 13.88
CA THR A 27 -20.34 1.33 15.16
C THR A 27 -19.90 -0.13 14.93
N PRO A 28 -19.56 -0.89 15.97
CA PRO A 28 -19.29 -2.32 15.84
C PRO A 28 -20.42 -3.07 15.10
N GLU A 29 -21.68 -2.70 15.38
CA GLU A 29 -22.86 -3.26 14.72
C GLU A 29 -22.91 -2.94 13.22
N HIS A 30 -22.51 -1.74 12.80
CA HIS A 30 -22.42 -1.39 11.38
C HIS A 30 -21.39 -2.25 10.66
N VAL A 31 -20.24 -2.52 11.29
CA VAL A 31 -19.19 -3.35 10.70
C VAL A 31 -19.63 -4.81 10.59
N LYS A 32 -20.26 -5.37 11.64
CA LYS A 32 -20.82 -6.74 11.60
C LYS A 32 -21.83 -6.90 10.48
N LYS A 33 -22.82 -5.98 10.39
CA LYS A 33 -23.82 -6.01 9.31
C LYS A 33 -23.23 -5.89 7.92
N LEU A 34 -22.14 -5.13 7.76
CA LEU A 34 -21.43 -5.05 6.50
C LEU A 34 -20.77 -6.39 6.16
N ILE A 35 -20.04 -7.00 7.09
CA ILE A 35 -19.41 -8.32 6.89
C ILE A 35 -20.47 -9.37 6.54
N GLU A 36 -21.54 -9.47 7.33
CA GLU A 36 -22.65 -10.39 7.09
C GLU A 36 -23.23 -10.24 5.68
N LEU A 37 -23.50 -9.01 5.26
CA LEU A 37 -24.00 -8.73 3.91
C LEU A 37 -23.00 -9.16 2.82
N LEU A 38 -21.71 -8.85 2.98
CA LEU A 38 -20.69 -9.23 2.01
C LEU A 38 -20.59 -10.75 1.88
N LEU A 39 -20.62 -11.47 3.00
CA LEU A 39 -20.59 -12.93 3.03
C LEU A 39 -21.87 -13.56 2.46
N GLU A 40 -23.04 -12.99 2.76
CA GLU A 40 -24.32 -13.44 2.21
C GLU A 40 -24.37 -13.28 0.69
N LEU A 41 -24.00 -12.11 0.16
CA LEU A 41 -23.98 -11.86 -1.28
C LEU A 41 -22.96 -12.75 -1.99
N ARG A 42 -21.80 -13.00 -1.37
CA ARG A 42 -20.79 -13.94 -1.88
C ARG A 42 -21.32 -15.37 -1.91
N ALA A 43 -21.95 -15.83 -0.84
CA ALA A 43 -22.54 -17.18 -0.76
C ALA A 43 -23.64 -17.41 -1.80
N LYS A 44 -24.36 -16.35 -2.19
CA LYS A 44 -25.34 -16.36 -3.29
C LYS A 44 -24.73 -16.30 -4.69
N GLY A 45 -23.40 -16.16 -4.81
CA GLY A 45 -22.72 -15.95 -6.08
C GLY A 45 -22.98 -14.58 -6.73
N GLN A 46 -23.55 -13.64 -5.98
CA GLN A 46 -23.87 -12.29 -6.47
C GLN A 46 -22.69 -11.32 -6.34
N LEU A 47 -21.73 -11.63 -5.46
CA LEU A 47 -20.59 -10.78 -5.16
C LEU A 47 -19.27 -11.55 -5.25
N LEU A 48 -18.42 -11.10 -6.17
CA LEU A 48 -17.00 -11.44 -6.19
C LEU A 48 -16.23 -10.38 -5.41
N ILE A 49 -15.48 -10.81 -4.40
CA ILE A 49 -14.62 -9.91 -3.60
C ILE A 49 -13.18 -10.18 -4.00
N LEU A 50 -12.46 -9.12 -4.38
CA LEU A 50 -11.06 -9.14 -4.74
C LEU A 50 -10.28 -8.21 -3.79
N ALA A 51 -9.01 -8.46 -3.57
CA ALA A 51 -8.12 -7.53 -2.87
C ALA A 51 -7.14 -6.85 -3.85
N SER A 52 -6.91 -5.55 -3.68
CA SER A 52 -5.93 -4.78 -4.47
C SER A 52 -4.48 -5.02 -4.04
N ASN A 53 -4.28 -5.51 -2.82
CA ASN A 53 -2.96 -5.76 -2.25
C ASN A 53 -3.04 -6.87 -1.20
N ARG A 54 -1.88 -7.41 -0.81
CA ARG A 54 -1.79 -8.53 0.14
C ARG A 54 -2.25 -8.13 1.55
N TYR A 55 -2.01 -6.90 1.98
CA TYR A 55 -2.44 -6.42 3.29
C TYR A 55 -3.97 -6.47 3.42
N ASP A 56 -4.71 -5.90 2.47
CA ASP A 56 -6.18 -5.87 2.48
C ASP A 56 -6.77 -7.27 2.33
N GLN A 57 -6.11 -8.17 1.59
CA GLN A 57 -6.47 -9.58 1.52
C GLN A 57 -6.42 -10.25 2.90
N MET A 58 -5.30 -10.07 3.61
CA MET A 58 -5.11 -10.62 4.96
C MET A 58 -6.01 -9.97 6.00
N TYR A 59 -6.26 -8.66 5.86
CA TYR A 59 -7.18 -7.92 6.72
C TYR A 59 -8.59 -8.46 6.59
N PHE A 60 -9.06 -8.68 5.36
CA PHE A 60 -10.37 -9.28 5.11
C PHE A 60 -10.45 -10.71 5.67
N GLU A 61 -9.42 -11.52 5.47
CA GLU A 61 -9.36 -12.88 6.01
C GLU A 61 -9.37 -12.87 7.55
N TYR A 62 -8.70 -11.92 8.19
CA TYR A 62 -8.68 -11.82 9.65
C TYR A 62 -10.09 -11.63 10.23
N PHE A 63 -10.89 -10.74 9.64
CA PHE A 63 -12.23 -10.42 10.14
C PHE A 63 -13.32 -11.40 9.70
N THR A 64 -13.11 -12.15 8.62
CA THR A 64 -14.17 -12.96 8.01
C THR A 64 -13.86 -14.45 7.97
N GLY A 65 -12.60 -14.84 8.19
CA GLY A 65 -12.11 -16.21 7.99
C GLY A 65 -12.03 -16.62 6.51
N VAL A 66 -12.43 -15.75 5.57
CA VAL A 66 -12.52 -16.05 4.14
C VAL A 66 -11.33 -15.48 3.40
N THR A 67 -10.62 -16.35 2.69
CA THR A 67 -9.59 -15.94 1.72
C THR A 67 -10.26 -15.49 0.41
N ILE A 68 -9.79 -14.36 -0.11
CA ILE A 68 -10.23 -13.77 -1.39
C ILE A 68 -9.05 -13.65 -2.34
N PRO A 69 -9.25 -13.69 -3.68
CA PRO A 69 -8.15 -13.53 -4.63
C PRO A 69 -7.56 -12.12 -4.62
N LYS A 70 -6.25 -12.02 -4.90
CA LYS A 70 -5.50 -10.76 -5.03
C LYS A 70 -5.30 -10.39 -6.49
N VAL A 71 -5.80 -9.21 -6.88
CA VAL A 71 -5.61 -8.60 -8.20
C VAL A 71 -4.94 -7.23 -7.98
N PRO A 72 -3.62 -7.13 -8.18
CA PRO A 72 -2.89 -5.92 -7.85
C PRO A 72 -3.25 -4.76 -8.78
N LEU A 73 -3.04 -3.52 -8.32
CA LEU A 73 -3.15 -2.36 -9.21
C LEU A 73 -1.90 -2.27 -10.08
N CYS A 74 -2.11 -1.93 -11.36
CA CYS A 74 -1.03 -1.59 -12.29
C CYS A 74 -1.22 -0.14 -12.73
N ALA A 75 -0.13 0.63 -12.80
CA ALA A 75 -0.16 2.01 -13.26
C ALA A 75 0.06 2.08 -14.79
N CYS A 76 -0.75 1.35 -15.55
CA CYS A 76 -0.61 1.23 -17.01
C CYS A 76 -0.87 2.55 -17.77
N HIS A 77 -1.47 3.54 -17.10
CA HIS A 77 -1.62 4.90 -17.62
C HIS A 77 -0.31 5.68 -17.67
N ILE A 78 0.73 5.23 -16.96
CA ILE A 78 2.04 5.89 -16.87
C ILE A 78 2.88 5.56 -18.10
N LYS A 79 3.18 6.60 -18.88
CA LYS A 79 4.05 6.50 -20.07
C LYS A 79 5.49 6.96 -19.82
N GLU A 80 5.69 7.80 -18.81
CA GLU A 80 7.00 8.32 -18.45
C GLU A 80 7.86 7.21 -17.83
N ARG A 81 9.17 7.26 -18.09
CA ARG A 81 10.15 6.29 -17.60
C ARG A 81 11.33 7.02 -16.99
N TYR A 82 12.03 6.31 -16.11
CA TYR A 82 13.22 6.78 -15.43
C TYR A 82 14.21 7.36 -16.43
N HIS A 83 14.49 8.65 -16.25
CA HIS A 83 15.36 9.41 -17.14
C HIS A 83 16.02 10.52 -16.31
N PRO A 84 16.97 10.16 -15.43
CA PRO A 84 17.48 11.06 -14.42
C PRO A 84 18.25 12.23 -15.05
N HIS A 85 17.81 13.44 -14.75
CA HIS A 85 18.48 14.72 -15.09
C HIS A 85 18.58 15.66 -13.89
N ARG A 86 18.16 15.18 -12.71
CA ARG A 86 18.14 15.94 -11.47
C ARG A 86 18.91 15.18 -10.40
N ASP A 87 19.83 15.89 -9.77
CA ASP A 87 20.71 15.36 -8.73
C ASP A 87 20.01 15.26 -7.38
N GLU A 88 18.94 16.03 -7.15
CA GLU A 88 18.22 15.97 -5.88
C GLU A 88 17.47 14.62 -5.74
N ILE A 89 17.58 14.02 -4.56
CA ILE A 89 16.83 12.82 -4.21
C ILE A 89 15.49 13.24 -3.60
N LEU A 90 14.42 12.67 -4.12
CA LEU A 90 13.08 12.95 -3.64
C LEU A 90 12.84 12.25 -2.30
N ILE A 91 12.03 12.87 -1.44
CA ILE A 91 11.33 12.19 -0.36
C ILE A 91 9.84 12.23 -0.68
N GLY A 92 9.23 11.05 -0.81
CA GLY A 92 7.81 10.92 -1.10
C GLY A 92 7.13 9.85 -0.26
N PRO A 93 5.81 9.65 -0.45
CA PRO A 93 4.92 10.35 -1.39
C PRO A 93 4.69 11.84 -1.07
N ALA A 94 4.06 12.61 -1.95
CA ALA A 94 3.90 14.06 -1.74
C ALA A 94 3.11 14.43 -0.47
N ARG A 95 2.18 13.57 -0.06
CA ARG A 95 1.37 13.75 1.15
C ARG A 95 2.13 13.18 2.36
N HIS A 96 2.19 13.96 3.44
CA HIS A 96 2.63 13.52 4.74
C HIS A 96 1.76 14.14 5.84
N TYR A 97 1.62 13.42 6.94
CA TYR A 97 1.04 13.95 8.18
C TYR A 97 2.11 14.68 9.01
N PRO A 98 1.75 15.45 10.06
CA PRO A 98 2.73 16.12 10.92
C PRO A 98 3.88 15.21 11.40
N GLN A 99 3.55 13.96 11.75
CA GLN A 99 4.48 12.90 12.13
C GLN A 99 5.51 12.61 11.02
N GLY A 100 5.03 12.49 9.78
CA GLY A 100 5.88 12.32 8.60
C GLY A 100 6.79 13.53 8.36
N HIS A 101 6.28 14.76 8.51
CA HIS A 101 7.10 15.97 8.38
C HIS A 101 8.21 16.06 9.44
N GLN A 102 7.92 15.63 10.68
CA GLN A 102 8.94 15.52 11.73
C GLN A 102 10.03 14.51 11.35
N LYS A 103 9.65 13.32 10.88
CA LYS A 103 10.60 12.30 10.45
C LYS A 103 11.44 12.75 9.26
N ILE A 104 10.83 13.39 8.25
CA ILE A 104 11.54 14.01 7.12
C ILE A 104 12.57 15.03 7.63
N SER A 105 12.19 15.86 8.58
CA SER A 105 13.09 16.86 9.16
C SER A 105 14.29 16.21 9.87
N GLN A 106 14.08 15.08 10.55
CA GLN A 106 15.16 14.29 11.16
C GLN A 106 16.09 13.71 10.10
N ILE A 107 15.55 13.09 9.05
CA ILE A 107 16.33 12.54 7.93
C ILE A 107 17.16 13.64 7.25
N LYS A 108 16.54 14.77 6.91
CA LYS A 108 17.25 15.91 6.30
C LYS A 108 18.37 16.46 7.19
N LYS A 109 18.14 16.57 8.50
CA LYS A 109 19.17 17.01 9.46
C LYS A 109 20.34 16.02 9.55
N PHE A 110 20.06 14.73 9.48
CA PHE A 110 21.09 13.69 9.41
C PHE A 110 21.96 13.87 8.17
N PHE A 111 21.34 13.93 6.97
CA PHE A 111 22.07 14.10 5.70
C PHE A 111 22.83 15.42 5.61
N ALA A 112 22.24 16.53 6.09
CA ALA A 112 22.94 17.83 6.12
C ALA A 112 24.22 17.80 6.98
N LYS A 113 24.32 16.87 7.94
CA LYS A 113 25.50 16.68 8.79
C LYS A 113 26.47 15.66 8.21
N SER A 114 25.98 14.54 7.69
CA SER A 114 26.82 13.42 7.26
C SER A 114 27.26 13.49 5.80
N GLN A 115 26.41 14.02 4.90
CA GLN A 115 26.62 14.10 3.45
C GLN A 115 25.99 15.39 2.89
N PRO A 116 26.61 16.57 3.13
CA PRO A 116 26.06 17.86 2.71
C PRO A 116 25.89 18.01 1.18
N GLU A 117 26.54 17.16 0.37
CA GLU A 117 26.38 17.10 -1.08
C GLU A 117 25.11 16.38 -1.54
N ILE A 118 24.50 15.55 -0.69
CA ILE A 118 23.25 14.86 -1.00
C ILE A 118 22.08 15.81 -0.70
N GLU A 119 21.51 16.38 -1.76
CA GLU A 119 20.35 17.25 -1.64
C GLU A 119 19.05 16.45 -1.55
N LEU A 120 18.39 16.51 -0.38
CA LEU A 120 17.08 15.92 -0.15
C LEU A 120 15.96 16.95 -0.29
N ARG A 121 14.95 16.64 -1.11
CA ARG A 121 13.78 17.48 -1.35
C ARG A 121 12.50 16.65 -1.29
N THR A 122 11.48 17.13 -0.60
CA THR A 122 10.16 16.53 -0.69
C THR A 122 9.51 16.92 -2.01
N ILE A 123 8.61 16.07 -2.52
CA ILE A 123 7.87 16.39 -3.76
C ILE A 123 7.14 17.74 -3.64
N ARG A 124 6.55 18.06 -2.48
CA ARG A 124 5.85 19.34 -2.26
C ARG A 124 6.75 20.57 -2.20
N GLU A 125 8.03 20.42 -1.84
CA GLU A 125 8.96 21.54 -1.85
C GLU A 125 9.34 21.95 -3.28
N LEU A 126 9.52 20.97 -4.16
CA LEU A 126 9.86 21.22 -5.57
C LEU A 126 8.63 21.54 -6.41
N TYR A 127 7.51 20.89 -6.10
CA TYR A 127 6.28 20.93 -6.87
C TYR A 127 5.07 21.24 -5.95
N PRO A 128 4.95 22.48 -5.46
CA PRO A 128 4.01 22.83 -4.39
C PRO A 128 2.53 22.76 -4.78
N GLN A 129 2.22 22.94 -6.07
CA GLN A 129 0.85 22.92 -6.59
C GLN A 129 0.56 21.64 -7.36
N HIS A 130 1.43 21.31 -8.32
CA HIS A 130 1.28 20.18 -9.22
C HIS A 130 2.65 19.77 -9.76
N HIS A 131 2.79 18.48 -10.07
CA HIS A 131 3.89 17.89 -10.83
C HIS A 131 3.29 16.96 -11.89
N GLU A 132 3.98 16.83 -13.02
CA GLU A 132 3.72 15.77 -13.99
C GLU A 132 4.54 14.53 -13.64
N TYR A 133 4.19 13.37 -14.22
CA TYR A 133 5.00 12.16 -14.06
C TYR A 133 6.44 12.35 -14.56
N ARG A 134 6.62 13.16 -15.62
CA ARG A 134 7.94 13.48 -16.17
C ARG A 134 8.81 14.26 -15.19
N ASP A 135 8.20 15.08 -14.35
CA ASP A 135 8.94 15.84 -13.33
C ASP A 135 9.54 14.88 -12.29
N LEU A 136 8.78 13.86 -11.90
CA LEU A 136 9.24 12.84 -10.96
C LEU A 136 10.28 11.91 -11.58
N SER A 137 10.07 11.44 -12.80
CA SER A 137 10.96 10.47 -13.47
C SER A 137 12.35 11.01 -13.78
N ARG A 138 12.53 12.33 -13.69
CA ARG A 138 13.82 13.03 -13.84
C ARG A 138 14.69 13.00 -12.59
N HIS A 139 14.16 12.62 -11.43
CA HIS A 139 14.95 12.50 -10.21
C HIS A 139 15.67 11.15 -10.15
N ARG A 140 16.93 11.17 -9.72
CA ARG A 140 17.77 9.96 -9.66
C ARG A 140 17.23 8.86 -8.75
N ALA A 141 16.54 9.21 -7.67
CA ALA A 141 15.96 8.26 -6.73
C ALA A 141 14.88 8.93 -5.86
N ILE A 142 14.11 8.09 -5.15
CA ILE A 142 13.15 8.51 -4.15
C ILE A 142 13.32 7.70 -2.86
N ILE A 143 13.44 8.39 -1.73
CA ILE A 143 13.27 7.82 -0.40
C ILE A 143 11.76 7.81 -0.12
N VAL A 144 11.20 6.62 0.04
CA VAL A 144 9.79 6.47 0.33
C VAL A 144 9.58 6.40 1.84
N LEU A 145 8.90 7.41 2.37
CA LEU A 145 8.45 7.47 3.75
C LEU A 145 6.93 7.27 3.79
N PRO A 146 6.44 6.02 3.89
CA PRO A 146 5.02 5.74 3.79
C PRO A 146 4.24 6.30 4.98
N TYR A 147 3.04 6.84 4.70
CA TYR A 147 2.04 7.20 5.71
C TYR A 147 0.86 6.21 5.78
N THR A 148 0.86 5.22 4.90
CA THR A 148 -0.18 4.18 4.74
C THR A 148 0.51 2.87 4.37
N ILE A 149 -0.21 1.74 4.42
CA ILE A 149 0.29 0.40 4.03
C ILE A 149 0.18 0.12 2.52
N TYR A 150 -0.49 0.99 1.78
CA TYR A 150 -0.62 0.90 0.33
C TYR A 150 -1.05 2.25 -0.27
N THR A 151 -0.38 2.72 -1.32
CA THR A 151 -0.79 3.92 -2.04
C THR A 151 -0.44 3.82 -3.53
N GLY A 152 -1.32 4.35 -4.38
CA GLY A 152 -1.10 4.38 -5.82
C GLY A 152 0.20 5.09 -6.20
N ALA A 153 0.65 6.07 -5.42
CA ALA A 153 1.90 6.80 -5.70
C ALA A 153 3.12 5.87 -5.77
N ILE A 154 3.22 4.85 -4.91
CA ILE A 154 4.36 3.92 -4.91
C ILE A 154 4.29 2.99 -6.13
N VAL A 155 3.07 2.59 -6.54
CA VAL A 155 2.86 1.83 -7.79
C VAL A 155 3.24 2.68 -9.01
N GLU A 156 2.94 3.98 -9.00
CA GLU A 156 3.34 4.90 -10.07
C GLU A 156 4.87 5.09 -10.11
N TYR A 157 5.55 5.16 -8.96
CA TYR A 157 7.03 5.19 -8.90
C TYR A 157 7.62 3.91 -9.47
N LEU A 158 7.03 2.75 -9.16
CA LEU A 158 7.40 1.45 -9.71
C LEU A 158 7.24 1.43 -11.24
N ALA A 159 6.11 1.90 -11.77
CA ALA A 159 5.84 1.92 -13.21
C ALA A 159 6.70 2.93 -13.99
N MET A 160 7.12 4.02 -13.35
CA MET A 160 8.15 4.91 -13.92
C MET A 160 9.54 4.29 -13.83
N GLY A 161 9.76 3.28 -12.97
CA GLY A 161 11.07 2.70 -12.70
C GLY A 161 11.99 3.62 -11.91
N ILE A 162 11.46 4.53 -11.08
CA ILE A 162 12.28 5.42 -10.24
C ILE A 162 12.88 4.58 -9.11
N PRO A 163 14.21 4.50 -8.95
CA PRO A 163 14.83 3.76 -7.86
C PRO A 163 14.29 4.19 -6.50
N MET A 164 13.73 3.23 -5.76
CA MET A 164 13.08 3.46 -4.47
C MET A 164 13.92 2.93 -3.32
N PHE A 165 14.02 3.72 -2.26
CA PHE A 165 14.63 3.36 -0.98
C PHE A 165 13.58 3.43 0.12
N MET A 166 13.33 2.34 0.83
CA MET A 166 12.26 2.24 1.83
C MET A 166 12.79 1.69 3.16
N PRO A 167 12.30 2.12 4.32
CA PRO A 167 12.66 1.45 5.57
C PRO A 167 12.25 -0.03 5.55
N THR A 168 13.03 -0.89 6.19
CA THR A 168 12.63 -2.27 6.50
C THR A 168 11.36 -2.29 7.35
N SER A 169 10.64 -3.43 7.38
CA SER A 169 9.44 -3.58 8.21
C SER A 169 9.74 -3.28 9.69
N ASP A 170 10.89 -3.72 10.20
CA ASP A 170 11.29 -3.50 11.59
C ASP A 170 11.51 -2.02 11.89
N LEU A 171 12.30 -1.32 11.06
CA LEU A 171 12.54 0.12 11.22
C LEU A 171 11.24 0.92 11.11
N LEU A 172 10.39 0.58 10.14
CA LEU A 172 9.12 1.25 9.93
C LEU A 172 8.14 0.98 11.08
N SER A 173 8.15 -0.22 11.66
CA SER A 173 7.36 -0.58 12.84
C SER A 173 7.80 0.25 14.03
N GLN A 174 9.11 0.37 14.25
CA GLN A 174 9.66 1.19 15.33
C GLN A 174 9.26 2.66 15.17
N TRP A 175 9.42 3.24 13.97
CA TRP A 175 8.97 4.61 13.71
C TRP A 175 7.47 4.80 13.87
N HIS A 176 6.66 3.76 13.64
CA HIS A 176 5.23 3.83 13.92
C HIS A 176 4.93 3.77 15.42
N ILE A 177 5.62 2.93 16.20
CA ILE A 177 5.46 2.90 17.65
C ILE A 177 5.88 4.23 18.29
N ASP A 178 6.99 4.80 17.84
CA ASP A 178 7.55 6.02 18.43
C ASP A 178 6.77 7.27 18.04
N ASP A 179 6.44 7.39 16.76
CA ASP A 179 5.94 8.64 16.16
C ASP A 179 4.57 8.49 15.49
N TYR A 180 3.96 7.30 15.48
CA TYR A 180 2.69 7.03 14.78
C TYR A 180 2.72 7.41 13.28
N LEU A 181 3.82 7.02 12.61
CA LEU A 181 4.11 7.43 11.22
C LEU A 181 3.07 6.96 10.18
N LEU A 182 2.63 5.70 10.27
CA LEU A 182 1.64 5.08 9.38
C LEU A 182 0.19 5.42 9.77
N VAL A 183 -0.15 6.70 9.73
CA VAL A 183 -1.45 7.24 10.15
C VAL A 183 -2.63 6.57 9.42
N GLU A 184 -2.47 6.25 8.14
CA GLU A 184 -3.49 5.58 7.33
C GLU A 184 -3.22 4.08 7.17
N ARG A 185 -2.74 3.40 8.23
CA ARG A 185 -2.72 1.94 8.30
C ARG A 185 -4.12 1.33 8.42
N LYS A 186 -5.04 2.07 9.03
CA LYS A 186 -6.46 1.75 9.20
C LYS A 186 -7.32 2.97 8.81
N SER A 187 -8.64 2.88 8.87
CA SER A 187 -9.52 3.99 8.45
C SER A 187 -9.72 5.03 9.54
N ASP A 188 -9.58 4.65 10.82
CA ASP A 188 -9.46 5.62 11.91
C ASP A 188 -8.04 6.18 11.91
N LEU A 189 -7.93 7.50 11.73
CA LEU A 189 -6.64 8.17 11.72
C LEU A 189 -6.03 8.28 13.13
N SER A 190 -6.80 8.00 14.17
CA SER A 190 -6.33 8.02 15.57
C SER A 190 -5.66 6.68 15.91
N PRO A 191 -4.64 6.67 16.79
CA PRO A 191 -4.09 5.42 17.31
C PRO A 191 -5.14 4.62 18.07
N THR A 192 -5.17 3.30 17.88
CA THR A 192 -6.09 2.38 18.57
C THR A 192 -5.33 1.20 19.17
N ARG A 193 -5.90 0.60 20.22
CA ARG A 193 -5.34 -0.60 20.89
C ARG A 193 -5.99 -1.89 20.43
N PHE A 194 -7.17 -1.80 19.84
CA PHE A 194 -7.99 -2.93 19.46
C PHE A 194 -8.95 -2.53 18.34
N SER A 195 -9.35 -3.52 17.56
CA SER A 195 -10.44 -3.47 16.60
C SER A 195 -11.78 -3.29 17.32
N MET A 196 -12.71 -2.57 16.69
CA MET A 196 -14.10 -2.43 17.15
C MET A 196 -14.85 -3.77 17.21
N ILE A 197 -14.42 -4.75 16.42
CA ILE A 197 -14.93 -6.13 16.47
C ILE A 197 -13.77 -7.12 16.60
N THR A 198 -14.03 -8.25 17.24
CA THR A 198 -13.10 -9.39 17.24
C THR A 198 -13.11 -10.04 15.86
N GLY A 199 -11.92 -10.30 15.30
CA GLY A 199 -11.81 -11.01 14.03
C GLY A 199 -11.95 -12.53 14.21
N GLU A 200 -12.43 -13.21 13.17
CA GLU A 200 -12.53 -14.68 13.12
C GLU A 200 -11.16 -15.38 13.29
N ARG A 201 -10.06 -14.73 12.92
CA ARG A 201 -8.68 -15.27 13.05
C ARG A 201 -7.91 -14.79 14.28
N HIS A 202 -8.58 -14.16 15.26
CA HIS A 202 -7.93 -13.55 16.44
C HIS A 202 -7.04 -14.50 17.26
N ASP A 203 -7.32 -15.81 17.26
CA ASP A 203 -6.51 -16.81 17.95
C ASP A 203 -5.17 -17.11 17.24
N SER A 204 -5.05 -16.76 15.97
CA SER A 204 -3.91 -17.13 15.10
C SER A 204 -3.14 -15.93 14.53
N MET A 205 -3.69 -14.72 14.68
CA MET A 205 -3.15 -13.49 14.13
C MET A 205 -3.35 -12.35 15.14
N PRO A 206 -2.37 -11.47 15.34
CA PRO A 206 -2.54 -10.30 16.20
C PRO A 206 -3.54 -9.31 15.59
N ASP A 207 -4.14 -8.47 16.42
CA ASP A 207 -5.13 -7.48 16.00
C ASP A 207 -4.52 -6.46 14.99
N PRO A 208 -5.07 -6.34 13.75
CA PRO A 208 -4.56 -5.43 12.74
C PRO A 208 -4.66 -3.95 13.09
N ASN A 209 -5.50 -3.58 14.05
CA ASN A 209 -5.69 -2.18 14.46
C ASN A 209 -5.00 -1.86 15.80
N ASN A 210 -4.17 -2.75 16.35
CA ASN A 210 -3.37 -2.42 17.52
C ASN A 210 -2.10 -1.67 17.08
N ASP A 211 -2.02 -0.36 17.34
CA ASP A 211 -0.85 0.48 17.00
C ASP A 211 0.15 0.63 18.15
N TYR A 212 -0.16 0.05 19.31
CA TYR A 212 0.68 0.14 20.51
C TYR A 212 1.51 -1.11 20.75
N ASP A 213 1.29 -2.14 19.94
CA ASP A 213 1.99 -3.41 20.00
C ASP A 213 2.92 -3.54 18.80
N LEU A 214 4.23 -3.52 19.08
CA LEU A 214 5.27 -3.63 18.06
C LEU A 214 5.17 -4.95 17.28
N GLU A 215 4.82 -6.04 17.95
CA GLU A 215 4.70 -7.35 17.30
C GLU A 215 3.51 -7.36 16.34
N ALA A 216 2.38 -6.81 16.76
CA ALA A 216 1.21 -6.65 15.90
C ALA A 216 1.55 -5.77 14.67
N VAL A 217 2.13 -4.60 14.88
CA VAL A 217 2.50 -3.69 13.78
C VAL A 217 3.46 -4.37 12.80
N ASN A 218 4.51 -5.03 13.32
CA ASN A 218 5.48 -5.72 12.48
C ASN A 218 4.85 -6.91 11.73
N TYR A 219 4.01 -7.71 12.40
CA TYR A 219 3.29 -8.81 11.78
C TYR A 219 2.53 -8.34 10.53
N TRP A 220 1.78 -7.25 10.66
CA TRP A 220 0.95 -6.73 9.59
C TRP A 220 1.74 -6.03 8.48
N LEU A 221 2.85 -5.37 8.82
CA LEU A 221 3.70 -4.71 7.82
C LEU A 221 4.36 -5.67 6.84
N LYS A 222 4.54 -6.94 7.20
CA LYS A 222 5.05 -7.96 6.27
C LYS A 222 4.15 -8.17 5.05
N PHE A 223 2.88 -7.79 5.13
CA PHE A 223 1.93 -7.90 4.03
C PHE A 223 1.93 -6.68 3.10
N CYS A 224 2.76 -5.66 3.35
CA CYS A 224 2.93 -4.58 2.40
C CYS A 224 3.70 -5.08 1.18
N GLU A 225 3.07 -4.98 0.00
CA GLU A 225 3.58 -5.60 -1.23
C GLU A 225 4.93 -5.08 -1.69
N TRP A 226 5.28 -3.85 -1.32
CA TRP A 226 6.56 -3.28 -1.69
C TRP A 226 7.77 -4.05 -1.14
N TYR A 227 7.61 -4.87 -0.10
CA TYR A 227 8.69 -5.75 0.37
C TYR A 227 8.91 -6.97 -0.54
N GLU A 228 7.99 -7.23 -1.48
CA GLU A 228 8.12 -8.25 -2.53
C GLU A 228 8.64 -7.64 -3.85
N TRP A 229 8.77 -6.32 -3.94
CA TRP A 229 9.18 -5.61 -5.15
C TRP A 229 10.70 -5.44 -5.20
N PRO A 230 11.31 -5.23 -6.38
CA PRO A 230 12.75 -4.98 -6.51
C PRO A 230 13.11 -3.54 -6.07
N ILE A 231 12.81 -3.21 -4.81
CA ILE A 231 13.15 -1.94 -4.16
C ILE A 231 14.28 -2.16 -3.15
N GLU A 232 15.04 -1.11 -2.87
CA GLU A 232 16.06 -1.16 -1.83
C GLU A 232 15.45 -0.86 -0.46
N THR A 233 15.66 -1.74 0.51
CA THR A 233 15.24 -1.49 1.89
C THR A 233 16.40 -1.00 2.75
N PHE A 234 16.18 -0.26 3.84
CA PHE A 234 17.24 0.10 4.79
C PHE A 234 16.78 -0.05 6.26
N SER A 235 17.71 -0.42 7.12
CA SER A 235 17.48 -0.63 8.56
C SER A 235 17.99 0.52 9.44
N SER A 236 18.79 1.44 8.88
CA SER A 236 19.20 2.69 9.54
C SER A 236 19.44 3.82 8.54
N LEU A 237 19.62 5.06 9.04
CA LEU A 237 19.93 6.20 8.18
C LEU A 237 21.36 6.14 7.61
N GLU A 238 22.30 5.52 8.34
CA GLU A 238 23.66 5.25 7.88
C GLU A 238 23.66 4.23 6.73
N GLU A 239 22.83 3.18 6.81
CA GLU A 239 22.68 2.23 5.71
C GLU A 239 22.03 2.88 4.48
N LEU A 240 21.00 3.71 4.69
CA LEU A 240 20.38 4.49 3.62
C LEU A 240 21.41 5.38 2.92
N GLU A 241 22.23 6.10 3.69
CA GLU A 241 23.31 6.93 3.18
C GLU A 241 24.30 6.12 2.32
N GLN A 242 24.78 4.98 2.84
CA GLN A 242 25.67 4.10 2.12
C GLN A 242 25.04 3.64 0.79
N LYS A 243 23.78 3.19 0.84
CA LYS A 243 23.03 2.73 -0.33
C LYS A 243 22.87 3.82 -1.38
N LEU A 244 22.50 5.04 -1.01
CA LEU A 244 22.36 6.16 -1.94
C LEU A 244 23.67 6.55 -2.65
N ARG A 245 24.83 6.25 -2.05
CA ARG A 245 26.15 6.52 -2.61
C ARG A 245 26.62 5.46 -3.60
N VAL A 246 26.35 4.19 -3.33
CA VAL A 246 26.97 3.07 -4.06
C VAL A 246 26.00 2.29 -4.93
N ALA A 247 24.69 2.50 -4.78
CA ALA A 247 23.69 1.76 -5.54
C ALA A 247 23.80 2.04 -7.05
N ASP A 248 23.69 0.97 -7.83
CA ASP A 248 23.50 1.05 -9.28
C ASP A 248 22.02 1.35 -9.56
N LEU A 249 21.72 2.64 -9.64
CA LEU A 249 20.36 3.16 -9.83
C LEU A 249 19.76 2.74 -11.18
N GLU A 250 20.58 2.57 -12.22
CA GLU A 250 20.12 2.09 -13.53
C GLU A 250 19.70 0.63 -13.48
N SER A 251 20.48 -0.20 -12.80
CA SER A 251 20.16 -1.62 -12.58
C SER A 251 18.89 -1.78 -11.73
N ILE A 252 18.73 -1.01 -10.65
CA ILE A 252 17.50 -0.99 -9.84
C ILE A 252 16.31 -0.62 -10.71
N SER A 253 16.41 0.47 -11.48
CA SER A 253 15.34 0.92 -12.39
C SER A 253 14.95 -0.17 -13.40
N LYS A 254 15.93 -0.83 -14.03
CA LYS A 254 15.69 -1.91 -14.98
C LYS A 254 14.96 -3.10 -14.34
N ASN A 255 15.35 -3.48 -13.12
CA ASN A 255 14.67 -4.56 -12.39
C ASN A 255 13.23 -4.19 -12.05
N MET A 256 12.99 -2.95 -11.61
CA MET A 256 11.65 -2.41 -11.35
C MET A 256 10.75 -2.44 -12.59
N LEU A 257 11.25 -2.00 -13.75
CA LEU A 257 10.48 -2.01 -14.99
C LEU A 257 10.20 -3.42 -15.52
N ASN A 258 11.13 -4.36 -15.32
CA ASN A 258 10.90 -5.77 -15.66
C ASN A 258 9.84 -6.40 -14.76
N PHE A 259 9.92 -6.14 -13.45
CA PHE A 259 8.93 -6.60 -12.48
C PHE A 259 7.55 -6.00 -12.76
N GLU A 260 7.44 -4.69 -13.04
CA GLU A 260 6.16 -4.05 -13.34
C GLU A 260 5.50 -4.66 -14.59
N ARG A 261 6.29 -4.96 -15.63
CA ARG A 261 5.78 -5.66 -16.82
C ARG A 261 5.23 -7.04 -16.49
N GLN A 262 5.96 -7.83 -15.71
CA GLN A 262 5.49 -9.16 -15.28
C GLN A 262 4.21 -9.04 -14.46
N GLN A 263 4.17 -8.10 -13.51
CA GLN A 263 2.99 -7.85 -12.69
C GLN A 263 1.79 -7.41 -13.54
N TYR A 264 2.01 -6.61 -14.60
CA TYR A 264 0.96 -6.23 -15.54
C TYR A 264 0.40 -7.43 -16.29
N ASP A 265 1.25 -8.28 -16.85
CA ASP A 265 0.83 -9.48 -17.59
C ASP A 265 0.05 -10.44 -16.66
N ASP A 266 0.54 -10.68 -15.45
CA ASP A 266 -0.14 -11.50 -14.43
C ASP A 266 -1.50 -10.92 -14.03
N THR A 267 -1.58 -9.60 -13.88
CA THR A 267 -2.82 -8.90 -13.53
C THR A 267 -3.84 -8.98 -14.65
N LEU A 268 -3.41 -8.85 -15.90
CA LEU A 268 -4.27 -8.99 -17.06
C LEU A 268 -4.85 -10.40 -17.16
N LEU A 269 -4.02 -11.44 -16.96
CA LEU A 269 -4.47 -12.83 -16.94
C LEU A 269 -5.49 -13.09 -15.83
N LYS A 270 -5.27 -12.55 -14.63
CA LYS A 270 -6.25 -12.64 -13.52
C LYS A 270 -7.57 -11.99 -13.87
N TRP A 271 -7.55 -10.79 -14.45
CA TRP A 271 -8.77 -10.11 -14.89
C TRP A 271 -9.48 -10.87 -16.01
N GLN A 272 -8.76 -11.42 -16.98
CA GLN A 272 -9.34 -12.24 -18.04
C GLN A 272 -10.06 -13.45 -17.46
N HIS A 273 -9.43 -14.17 -16.53
CA HIS A 273 -10.04 -15.31 -15.85
C HIS A 273 -11.30 -14.91 -15.08
N ILE A 274 -11.23 -13.86 -14.26
CA ILE A 274 -12.39 -13.34 -13.50
C ILE A 274 -13.55 -12.96 -14.42
N LEU A 275 -13.27 -12.29 -15.55
CA LEU A 275 -14.30 -11.88 -16.49
C LEU A 275 -14.92 -13.08 -17.23
N GLN A 276 -14.14 -14.13 -17.50
CA GLN A 276 -14.64 -15.38 -18.07
C GLN A 276 -15.58 -16.09 -17.09
N GLU A 277 -15.21 -16.22 -15.81
CA GLU A 277 -16.08 -16.82 -14.78
C GLU A 277 -17.42 -16.08 -14.65
N ILE A 278 -17.38 -14.74 -14.71
CA ILE A 278 -18.59 -13.90 -14.66
C ILE A 278 -19.47 -14.11 -15.90
N GLN A 279 -18.87 -14.31 -17.08
CA GLN A 279 -19.61 -14.58 -18.32
C GLN A 279 -20.26 -15.97 -18.35
N GLU A 280 -19.57 -16.98 -17.83
CA GLU A 280 -20.03 -18.38 -17.84
C GLU A 280 -21.07 -18.67 -16.75
N SER A 281 -21.11 -17.84 -15.70
CA SER A 281 -22.04 -18.00 -14.58
C SER A 281 -22.96 -16.78 -14.39
N PRO A 282 -23.81 -16.42 -15.39
CA PRO A 282 -24.62 -15.20 -15.32
C PRO A 282 -25.70 -15.25 -14.23
N TYR A 283 -26.01 -16.43 -13.68
CA TYR A 283 -27.06 -16.62 -12.66
C TYR A 283 -26.76 -17.66 -11.55
N GLY A 284 -25.53 -18.15 -11.34
CA GLY A 284 -25.33 -19.12 -10.25
C GLY A 284 -23.94 -19.72 -10.07
N GLY A 285 -23.20 -19.13 -9.13
CA GLY A 285 -22.03 -19.74 -8.51
C GLY A 285 -20.74 -19.39 -9.23
N ILE A 286 -20.01 -18.42 -8.69
CA ILE A 286 -18.57 -18.31 -8.93
C ILE A 286 -17.94 -19.48 -8.16
N SER A 287 -17.27 -20.38 -8.88
CA SER A 287 -16.52 -21.48 -8.23
C SER A 287 -15.44 -20.89 -7.34
N SER A 288 -15.56 -21.14 -6.04
CA SER A 288 -14.61 -20.70 -5.00
C SER A 288 -13.29 -21.44 -5.06
#